data_AF-A0AA36NHP1-F1
#
_entry.id   AF-A0AA36NHP1-F1
#
_cell.length_a   1.000
_cell.length_b   1.000
_cell.length_c   1.000
_cell.angle_alpha   90.00
_cell.angle_beta   90.00
_cell.angle_gamma   90.00
#
_symmetry.space_group_name_H-M   'P 1'
#
loop_
_entity.id
_entity.type
_entity.pdbx_description
1 polymer ?
#
loop_
_entity_poly.entity_id
_entity_poly.type
_entity_poly.pdbx_seq_one_letter_code
_entity_poly.pdbx_strand_id
1 'polypeptide(L)'
;MALRCLAAAAVVGAEVPGPFRTGSSTKVADGAPGVLDCSYSEEWNDFREIFRENAATGFPYSDDLFRKADRLIAKNILTFLEFHRSKSNAFFHDCDREAPEGMVCLYGMLSALFVHHIYLRGNVEEPDASEDDKEVFRLSTDLARLMVINKNNCLDFFDSSNWPLTLAQLVATLRPAAVDEQLSLPPLPERRFPLWQLPGFAAAAQALKQPVDQPLVAYITGTHAALAREPAEMLTRFASSLLGVTLAAVMEVADDTHCGYLGCASESGTEVLPSVGLRELGLGFRPVGLREIGQKHFKPRWTALDIVDFPGLLEDFQQRFRQHALSRAMDIAVCTSPALLCLLLLPFQRPMLAYLGEPLLLSVEAEARDVWFEEFDAMATAPHHFFSCYNPFLSSMIEYQTGITAALIGTARL
;
A
#
# COMPACT_ATOMS: atom_id res chain seq x y z
N MET A 1 2.68 42.94 5.34
CA MET A 1 3.64 42.00 5.96
C MET A 1 4.57 41.30 4.96
N ALA A 2 4.42 41.48 3.64
CA ALA A 2 5.22 40.78 2.62
C ALA A 2 6.55 41.43 2.20
N LEU A 3 7.04 42.48 2.90
CA LEU A 3 8.24 43.24 2.46
C LEU A 3 9.46 43.14 3.40
N ARG A 4 9.40 42.36 4.48
CA ARG A 4 10.55 42.19 5.41
C ARG A 4 11.32 40.87 5.23
N CYS A 5 10.85 39.94 4.41
CA CYS A 5 11.48 38.61 4.25
C CYS A 5 12.51 38.51 3.11
N LEU A 6 12.72 39.57 2.31
CA LEU A 6 13.61 39.51 1.14
C LEU A 6 15.11 39.69 1.46
N ALA A 7 15.49 39.99 2.70
CA ALA A 7 16.88 40.31 3.05
C ALA A 7 17.66 39.17 3.71
N ALA A 8 17.01 38.08 4.15
CA ALA A 8 17.67 36.99 4.88
C ALA A 8 18.00 35.76 4.01
N ALA A 9 17.24 35.49 2.94
CA ALA A 9 17.38 34.28 2.13
C ALA A 9 18.64 34.25 1.22
N ALA A 10 19.42 35.34 1.14
CA ALA A 10 20.58 35.43 0.24
C ALA A 10 21.93 35.02 0.88
N VAL A 11 21.98 34.68 2.18
CA VAL A 11 23.26 34.55 2.90
C VAL A 11 23.54 33.17 3.49
N VAL A 12 22.57 32.23 3.55
CA VAL A 12 22.83 30.93 4.16
C VAL A 12 22.44 29.81 3.20
N GLY A 13 23.45 29.25 2.52
CA GLY A 13 23.35 27.92 1.94
C GLY A 13 23.24 26.91 3.08
N ALA A 14 22.02 26.72 3.58
CA ALA A 14 21.71 25.56 4.41
C ALA A 14 21.83 24.33 3.50
N GLU A 15 22.93 23.60 3.64
CA GLU A 15 23.08 22.29 3.02
C GLU A 15 22.01 21.38 3.60
N VAL A 16 20.96 21.14 2.79
CA VAL A 16 20.01 20.05 3.00
C VAL A 16 20.81 18.76 3.21
N PRO A 17 20.48 17.92 4.21
CA PRO A 17 21.29 16.76 4.59
C PRO A 17 21.46 15.78 3.42
N GLY A 18 22.62 15.87 2.76
CA GLY A 18 23.05 15.03 1.64
C GLY A 18 22.30 15.27 0.32
N PRO A 19 22.95 15.05 -0.84
CA PRO A 19 22.24 15.11 -2.11
C PRO A 19 21.15 14.03 -2.12
N PHE A 20 19.88 14.46 -2.12
CA PHE A 20 18.77 13.57 -2.44
C PHE A 20 19.10 12.87 -3.75
N ARG A 21 19.39 11.56 -3.69
CA ARG A 21 19.51 10.77 -4.91
C ARG A 21 18.13 10.74 -5.55
N THR A 22 17.94 11.55 -6.58
CA THR A 22 16.84 11.36 -7.52
C THR A 22 16.98 9.95 -8.06
N GLY A 23 16.00 9.10 -7.77
CA GLY A 23 15.99 7.75 -8.32
C GLY A 23 16.05 7.87 -9.83
N SER A 24 17.06 7.28 -10.47
CA SER A 24 17.19 7.23 -11.93
C SER A 24 16.17 6.30 -12.59
N SER A 25 14.92 6.25 -12.09
CA SER A 25 13.82 5.61 -12.78
C SER A 25 13.40 6.52 -13.93
N THR A 26 14.18 6.47 -15.01
CA THR A 26 13.93 7.23 -16.24
C THR A 26 12.82 6.60 -17.10
N LYS A 27 12.15 5.55 -16.63
CA LYS A 27 10.94 5.02 -17.25
C LYS A 27 9.72 5.58 -16.53
N VAL A 28 9.53 6.87 -16.72
CA VAL A 28 8.20 7.46 -16.66
C VAL A 28 7.34 6.71 -17.68
N ALA A 29 6.19 6.18 -17.26
CA ALA A 29 5.26 5.56 -18.19
C ALA A 29 4.62 6.66 -19.04
N ASP A 30 5.06 6.80 -20.30
CA ASP A 30 4.35 7.62 -21.27
C ASP A 30 2.87 7.19 -21.28
N GLY A 31 1.97 8.07 -20.81
CA GLY A 31 0.52 7.79 -20.73
C GLY A 31 -0.06 7.53 -19.33
N ALA A 32 0.60 7.95 -18.25
CA ALA A 32 -0.04 7.98 -16.93
C ALA A 32 -1.38 8.76 -16.99
N PRO A 33 -2.49 8.23 -16.42
CA PRO A 33 -3.77 8.93 -16.42
C PRO A 33 -3.66 10.35 -15.87
N GLY A 34 -4.29 11.30 -16.56
CA GLY A 34 -4.17 12.73 -16.23
C GLY A 34 -4.59 13.11 -14.81
N VAL A 35 -5.34 12.24 -14.13
CA VAL A 35 -5.69 12.33 -12.70
C VAL A 35 -4.50 12.18 -11.75
N LEU A 36 -3.58 11.25 -12.02
CA LEU A 36 -2.38 10.97 -11.21
C LEU A 36 -1.37 12.11 -11.37
N ASP A 37 -1.34 12.59 -12.60
CA ASP A 37 -0.46 13.62 -13.10
C ASP A 37 -0.97 15.04 -12.85
N CYS A 38 -2.27 15.14 -12.61
CA CYS A 38 -3.02 16.38 -12.51
C CYS A 38 -2.91 17.27 -13.75
N SER A 39 -2.75 16.64 -14.92
CA SER A 39 -2.67 17.32 -16.22
C SER A 39 -4.00 17.94 -16.65
N TYR A 40 -5.11 17.60 -15.97
CA TYR A 40 -6.42 18.21 -16.17
C TYR A 40 -6.49 19.67 -15.68
N SER A 41 -5.49 20.13 -14.90
CA SER A 41 -5.43 21.49 -14.37
C SER A 41 -4.15 22.19 -14.79
N GLU A 42 -4.28 23.31 -15.49
CA GLU A 42 -3.15 24.15 -15.90
C GLU A 42 -2.31 24.60 -14.68
N GLU A 43 -2.95 24.92 -13.55
CA GLU A 43 -2.27 25.36 -12.33
C GLU A 43 -1.40 24.26 -11.72
N TRP A 44 -1.90 23.02 -11.70
CA TRP A 44 -1.16 21.85 -11.22
C TRP A 44 -0.06 21.44 -12.18
N ASN A 45 -0.33 21.48 -13.50
CA ASN A 45 0.68 21.19 -14.51
C ASN A 45 1.85 22.17 -14.45
N ASP A 46 1.57 23.47 -14.38
CA ASP A 46 2.59 24.52 -14.24
C ASP A 46 3.39 24.35 -12.94
N PHE A 47 2.75 23.93 -11.84
CA PHE A 47 3.47 23.66 -10.58
C PHE A 47 4.38 22.43 -10.72
N ARG A 48 3.90 21.38 -11.38
CA ARG A 48 4.66 20.15 -11.61
C ARG A 48 5.90 20.39 -12.48
N GLU A 49 5.81 21.23 -13.51
CA GLU A 49 6.98 21.57 -14.35
C GLU A 49 8.06 22.29 -13.53
N ILE A 50 7.70 23.34 -12.80
CA ILE A 50 8.64 24.08 -11.92
C ILE A 50 9.24 23.13 -10.87
N PHE A 51 8.40 22.25 -10.30
CA PHE A 51 8.84 21.27 -9.32
C PHE A 51 9.82 20.25 -9.93
N ARG A 52 9.60 19.80 -11.17
CA ARG A 52 10.49 18.90 -11.91
C ARG A 52 11.83 19.53 -12.21
N GLU A 53 11.84 20.79 -12.65
CA GLU A 53 13.06 21.55 -12.89
C GLU A 53 13.87 21.73 -11.59
N ASN A 54 13.20 22.07 -10.49
CA ASN A 54 13.84 22.18 -9.18
C ASN A 54 14.40 20.84 -8.69
N ALA A 55 13.63 19.75 -8.83
CA ALA A 55 14.05 18.39 -8.48
C ALA A 55 15.31 17.94 -9.26
N ALA A 56 15.41 18.30 -10.55
CA ALA A 56 16.57 17.97 -11.38
C ALA A 56 17.89 18.57 -10.85
N THR A 57 17.80 19.61 -10.03
CA THR A 57 18.93 20.27 -9.37
C THR A 57 19.10 19.89 -7.89
N GLY A 58 18.34 18.90 -7.40
CA GLY A 58 18.44 18.40 -6.02
C GLY A 58 17.61 19.17 -4.99
N PHE A 59 16.51 19.79 -5.43
CA PHE A 59 15.60 20.59 -4.59
C PHE A 59 16.24 21.79 -3.86
N PRO A 60 17.05 22.64 -4.52
CA PRO A 60 17.53 23.87 -3.89
C PRO A 60 16.35 24.77 -3.55
N TYR A 61 16.49 25.59 -2.50
CA TYR A 61 15.43 26.54 -2.12
C TYR A 61 15.06 27.44 -3.30
N SER A 62 13.77 27.48 -3.63
CA SER A 62 13.21 28.33 -4.68
C SER A 62 11.99 29.06 -4.13
N ASP A 63 12.13 30.37 -4.00
CA ASP A 63 11.06 31.30 -3.56
C ASP A 63 9.79 31.15 -4.42
N ASP A 64 9.96 30.96 -5.72
CA ASP A 64 8.85 30.82 -6.66
C ASP A 64 8.10 29.50 -6.44
N LEU A 65 8.84 28.40 -6.36
CA LEU A 65 8.27 27.08 -6.07
C LEU A 65 7.55 27.05 -4.72
N PHE A 66 8.15 27.66 -3.69
CA PHE A 66 7.55 27.74 -2.36
C PHE A 66 6.23 28.50 -2.37
N ARG A 67 6.20 29.72 -2.94
CA ARG A 67 4.98 30.53 -3.01
C ARG A 67 3.89 29.85 -3.81
N LYS A 68 4.27 29.09 -4.83
CA LYS A 68 3.33 28.33 -5.66
C LYS A 68 2.73 27.15 -4.90
N ALA A 69 3.56 26.40 -4.16
CA ALA A 69 3.10 25.34 -3.27
C ALA A 69 2.16 25.89 -2.19
N ASP A 70 2.53 26.99 -1.51
CA ASP A 70 1.73 27.63 -0.47
C ASP A 70 0.38 28.08 -0.99
N ARG A 71 0.36 28.77 -2.14
CA ARG A 71 -0.88 29.19 -2.80
C ARG A 71 -1.77 28.01 -3.15
N LEU A 72 -1.20 26.92 -3.66
CA LEU A 72 -1.94 25.71 -4.01
C LEU A 72 -2.53 25.03 -2.78
N ILE A 73 -1.76 24.93 -1.69
CA ILE A 73 -2.24 24.39 -0.41
C ILE A 73 -3.38 25.27 0.11
N ALA A 74 -3.16 26.57 0.26
CA ALA A 74 -4.16 27.49 0.79
C ALA A 74 -5.46 27.49 -0.02
N LYS A 75 -5.36 27.43 -1.36
CA LYS A 75 -6.52 27.38 -2.25
C LYS A 75 -7.30 26.07 -2.13
N ASN A 76 -6.60 24.94 -2.03
CA ASN A 76 -7.24 23.62 -2.13
C ASN A 76 -7.46 22.94 -0.76
N ILE A 77 -6.98 23.50 0.35
CA ILE A 77 -6.97 22.83 1.65
C ILE A 77 -8.36 22.41 2.12
N LEU A 78 -9.39 23.24 1.94
CA LEU A 78 -10.74 22.91 2.40
C LEU A 78 -11.34 21.76 1.58
N THR A 79 -11.31 21.88 0.26
CA THR A 79 -11.73 20.81 -0.66
C THR A 79 -10.91 19.54 -0.43
N PHE A 80 -9.64 19.70 -0.07
CA PHE A 80 -8.76 18.58 0.23
C PHE A 80 -9.10 17.92 1.56
N LEU A 81 -9.44 18.67 2.61
CA LEU A 81 -9.90 18.13 3.89
C LEU A 81 -11.25 17.43 3.74
N GLU A 82 -12.13 17.92 2.86
CA GLU A 82 -13.36 17.23 2.46
C GLU A 82 -13.05 15.93 1.72
N PHE A 83 -12.13 15.96 0.75
CA PHE A 83 -11.64 14.77 0.05
C PHE A 83 -10.95 13.78 1.00
N HIS A 84 -10.20 14.26 1.99
CA HIS A 84 -9.55 13.44 3.00
C HIS A 84 -10.58 12.71 3.85
N ARG A 85 -11.65 13.41 4.25
CA ARG A 85 -12.83 12.80 4.91
C ARG A 85 -13.58 11.87 3.95
N SER A 86 -13.49 12.09 2.64
CA SER A 86 -14.09 11.24 1.60
C SER A 86 -13.36 9.91 1.42
N LYS A 87 -14.04 8.92 0.82
CA LYS A 87 -13.43 7.60 0.53
C LYS A 87 -12.19 7.76 -0.35
N SER A 88 -11.20 6.90 -0.19
CA SER A 88 -10.20 6.67 -1.26
C SER A 88 -10.86 6.34 -2.61
N ASN A 89 -12.09 5.78 -2.59
CA ASN A 89 -12.88 5.51 -3.78
C ASN A 89 -13.25 6.75 -4.58
N ALA A 90 -13.42 7.93 -3.96
CA ALA A 90 -13.68 9.16 -4.73
C ALA A 90 -12.49 9.46 -5.66
N PHE A 91 -11.26 9.27 -5.15
CA PHE A 91 -10.06 9.39 -5.97
C PHE A 91 -10.08 8.44 -7.17
N PHE A 92 -10.40 7.17 -6.95
CA PHE A 92 -10.43 6.16 -8.00
C PHE A 92 -11.58 6.36 -9.00
N HIS A 93 -12.77 6.77 -8.53
CA HIS A 93 -13.89 7.14 -9.40
C HIS A 93 -13.54 8.32 -10.31
N ASP A 94 -12.77 9.29 -9.82
CA ASP A 94 -12.35 10.44 -10.61
C ASP A 94 -11.14 10.14 -11.50
N CYS A 95 -10.48 8.99 -11.32
CA CYS A 95 -9.44 8.54 -12.25
C CYS A 95 -9.98 8.18 -13.64
N ASP A 96 -11.27 7.85 -13.74
CA ASP A 96 -11.95 7.56 -15.00
C ASP A 96 -12.40 8.82 -15.75
N ARG A 97 -12.24 10.01 -15.14
CA ARG A 97 -12.66 11.28 -15.74
C ARG A 97 -11.45 11.95 -16.37
N GLU A 98 -11.53 12.24 -17.66
CA GLU A 98 -10.49 13.02 -18.36
C GLU A 98 -10.32 14.44 -17.79
N ALA A 99 -11.37 14.98 -17.16
CA ALA A 99 -11.37 16.29 -16.51
C ALA A 99 -12.32 16.31 -15.29
N PRO A 100 -11.86 15.89 -14.10
CA PRO A 100 -12.68 15.91 -12.90
C PRO A 100 -12.84 17.36 -12.39
N GLU A 101 -13.98 17.99 -12.68
CA GLU A 101 -14.30 19.34 -12.19
C GLU A 101 -14.37 19.39 -10.65
N GLY A 102 -13.78 20.42 -10.05
CA GLY A 102 -13.84 20.67 -8.61
C GLY A 102 -12.97 19.76 -7.75
N MET A 103 -12.12 18.92 -8.37
CA MET A 103 -11.32 17.94 -7.65
C MET A 103 -9.94 18.46 -7.24
N VAL A 104 -9.46 17.91 -6.11
CA VAL A 104 -8.09 18.16 -5.66
C VAL A 104 -7.15 17.09 -6.22
N CYS A 105 -6.04 17.57 -6.76
CA CYS A 105 -4.91 16.76 -7.15
C CYS A 105 -4.23 16.17 -5.91
N LEU A 106 -4.48 14.90 -5.58
CA LEU A 106 -3.87 14.25 -4.41
C LEU A 106 -2.34 14.27 -4.48
N TYR A 107 -1.76 13.90 -5.63
CA TYR A 107 -0.31 13.75 -5.78
C TYR A 107 0.41 15.11 -5.80
N GLY A 108 -0.22 16.11 -6.39
CA GLY A 108 0.25 17.49 -6.35
C GLY A 108 0.09 18.14 -4.99
N MET A 109 -0.97 17.82 -4.24
CA MET A 109 -1.10 18.27 -2.85
C MET A 109 -0.01 17.66 -1.97
N LEU A 110 0.28 16.36 -2.11
CA LEU A 110 1.41 15.73 -1.42
C LEU A 110 2.75 16.36 -1.82
N SER A 111 2.95 16.66 -3.10
CA SER A 111 4.16 17.32 -3.60
C SER A 111 4.31 18.76 -3.09
N ALA A 112 3.21 19.52 -3.00
CA ALA A 112 3.21 20.86 -2.42
C ALA A 112 3.51 20.83 -0.91
N LEU A 113 2.92 19.89 -0.18
CA LEU A 113 3.20 19.69 1.24
C LEU A 113 4.63 19.21 1.49
N PHE A 114 5.19 18.40 0.59
CA PHE A 114 6.61 18.06 0.60
C PHE A 114 7.49 19.30 0.48
N VAL A 115 7.22 20.20 -0.48
CA VAL A 115 7.93 21.49 -0.63
C VAL A 115 7.83 22.32 0.64
N HIS A 116 6.64 22.44 1.23
CA HIS A 116 6.44 23.12 2.52
C HIS A 116 7.35 22.52 3.59
N HIS A 117 7.34 21.20 3.74
CA HIS A 117 8.13 20.53 4.75
C HIS A 117 9.62 20.83 4.58
N ILE A 118 10.19 20.61 3.39
CA ILE A 118 11.64 20.75 3.19
C ILE A 118 12.12 22.20 3.34
N TYR A 119 11.31 23.19 2.95
CA TYR A 119 11.72 24.59 3.00
C TYR A 119 11.45 25.25 4.35
N LEU A 120 10.32 24.92 4.99
CA LEU A 120 10.04 25.43 6.33
C LEU A 120 10.94 24.78 7.38
N ARG A 121 11.36 23.53 7.17
CA ARG A 121 12.31 22.84 8.07
C ARG A 121 13.58 23.67 8.28
N GLY A 122 14.18 24.16 7.20
CA GLY A 122 15.38 25.01 7.29
C GLY A 122 15.14 26.29 8.09
N ASN A 123 13.97 26.91 7.93
CA ASN A 123 13.62 28.13 8.66
C ASN A 123 13.34 27.88 10.14
N VAL A 124 12.67 26.79 10.51
CA VAL A 124 12.32 26.50 11.92
C VAL A 124 13.48 25.94 12.74
N GLU A 125 14.51 25.41 12.08
CA GLU A 125 15.76 25.01 12.73
C GLU A 125 16.62 26.22 13.14
N GLU A 126 16.29 27.44 12.67
CA GLU A 126 16.96 28.66 13.13
C GLU A 126 16.53 29.03 14.57
N PRO A 127 17.47 29.44 15.45
CA PRO A 127 17.14 29.80 16.83
C PRO A 127 16.10 30.91 16.98
N ASP A 128 16.04 31.81 16.00
CA ASP A 128 15.17 32.99 15.99
C ASP A 128 13.86 32.78 15.20
N ALA A 129 13.57 31.54 14.79
CA ALA A 129 12.33 31.21 14.07
C ALA A 129 11.10 31.62 14.89
N SER A 130 10.15 32.28 14.22
CA SER A 130 8.92 32.73 14.89
C SER A 130 8.06 31.53 15.31
N GLU A 131 7.29 31.69 16.39
CA GLU A 131 6.34 30.65 16.83
C GLU A 131 5.28 30.35 15.77
N ASP A 132 4.91 31.35 14.96
CA ASP A 132 3.99 31.18 13.83
C ASP A 132 4.60 30.27 12.75
N ASP A 133 5.87 30.45 12.41
CA ASP A 133 6.55 29.61 11.42
C ASP A 133 6.67 28.16 11.89
N LYS A 134 6.96 27.95 13.18
CA LYS A 134 7.01 26.62 13.81
C LYS A 134 5.66 25.93 13.75
N GLU A 135 4.58 26.66 14.02
CA GLU A 135 3.22 26.11 13.97
C GLU A 135 2.81 25.76 12.53
N VAL A 136 3.11 26.62 11.55
CA VAL A 136 2.86 26.33 10.13
C VAL A 136 3.64 25.09 9.66
N PHE A 137 4.91 24.97 10.04
CA PHE A 137 5.72 23.79 9.76
C PHE A 137 5.09 22.52 10.36
N ARG A 138 4.69 22.58 11.64
CA ARG A 138 4.06 21.45 12.33
C ARG A 138 2.78 21.01 11.65
N LEU A 139 1.86 21.95 11.40
CA LEU A 139 0.55 21.67 10.79
C LEU A 139 0.67 21.12 9.37
N SER A 140 1.54 21.70 8.53
CA SER A 140 1.76 21.22 7.16
C SER A 140 2.38 19.82 7.14
N THR A 141 3.34 19.56 8.04
CA THR A 141 3.96 18.24 8.18
C THR A 141 2.98 17.19 8.69
N ASP A 142 2.18 17.51 9.71
CA ASP A 142 1.17 16.59 10.26
C ASP A 142 0.10 16.27 9.22
N LEU A 143 -0.33 17.26 8.42
CA LEU A 143 -1.24 17.03 7.31
C LEU A 143 -0.64 16.10 6.26
N ALA A 144 0.61 16.33 5.85
CA ALA A 144 1.30 15.48 4.87
C ALA A 144 1.39 14.02 5.36
N ARG A 145 1.76 13.82 6.63
CA ARG A 145 1.79 12.50 7.27
C ARG A 145 0.42 11.84 7.27
N LEU A 146 -0.59 12.58 7.73
CA LEU A 146 -1.96 12.09 7.78
C LEU A 146 -2.46 11.66 6.40
N MET A 147 -2.05 12.36 5.34
CA MET A 147 -2.35 11.98 3.96
C MET A 147 -1.66 10.70 3.53
N VAL A 148 -0.35 10.59 3.77
CA VAL A 148 0.41 9.36 3.45
C VAL A 148 -0.19 8.16 4.18
N ILE A 149 -0.61 8.33 5.43
CA ILE A 149 -1.23 7.27 6.24
C ILE A 149 -2.61 6.90 5.70
N ASN A 150 -3.52 7.87 5.59
CA ASN A 150 -4.94 7.59 5.33
C ASN A 150 -5.25 7.35 3.85
N LYS A 151 -4.39 7.79 2.94
CA LYS A 151 -4.56 7.61 1.49
C LYS A 151 -3.52 6.68 0.90
N ASN A 152 -2.80 5.90 1.72
CA ASN A 152 -1.77 4.96 1.28
C ASN A 152 -2.21 4.10 0.08
N ASN A 153 -3.44 3.56 0.10
CA ASN A 153 -3.99 2.72 -0.96
C ASN A 153 -4.16 3.49 -2.30
N CYS A 154 -4.23 4.83 -2.27
CA CYS A 154 -4.26 5.67 -3.46
C CYS A 154 -2.86 6.08 -3.94
N LEU A 155 -1.81 5.80 -3.16
CA LEU A 155 -0.42 6.18 -3.48
C LEU A 155 0.36 5.09 -4.20
N ASP A 156 -0.27 3.95 -4.48
CA ASP A 156 0.33 2.82 -5.18
C ASP A 156 0.84 3.21 -6.58
N PHE A 157 0.18 4.18 -7.20
CA PHE A 157 0.57 4.72 -8.50
C PHE A 157 1.39 6.00 -8.42
N PHE A 158 1.77 6.45 -7.22
CA PHE A 158 2.57 7.68 -7.04
C PHE A 158 3.92 7.56 -7.76
N ASP A 159 4.59 6.42 -7.62
CA ASP A 159 5.87 6.11 -8.30
C ASP A 159 5.70 5.92 -9.82
N SER A 160 4.48 5.71 -10.29
CA SER A 160 4.14 5.61 -11.73
C SER A 160 3.66 6.93 -12.32
N SER A 161 3.57 7.99 -11.52
CA SER A 161 3.16 9.32 -11.95
C SER A 161 4.34 10.15 -12.47
N ASN A 162 4.04 11.29 -13.08
CA ASN A 162 5.05 12.23 -13.61
C ASN A 162 5.56 13.24 -12.57
N TRP A 163 5.24 13.04 -11.29
CA TRP A 163 5.77 13.84 -10.19
C TRP A 163 7.24 13.43 -9.92
N PRO A 164 8.15 14.39 -9.69
CA PRO A 164 9.57 14.11 -9.53
C PRO A 164 9.92 13.62 -8.10
N LEU A 165 9.05 12.79 -7.52
CA LEU A 165 9.16 12.24 -6.19
C LEU A 165 8.78 10.76 -6.22
N THR A 166 9.46 9.96 -5.42
CA THR A 166 9.01 8.62 -5.07
C THR A 166 8.26 8.64 -3.74
N LEU A 167 7.34 7.70 -3.55
CA LEU A 167 6.65 7.48 -2.28
C LEU A 167 7.66 7.22 -1.16
N ALA A 168 8.74 6.49 -1.47
CA ALA A 168 9.83 6.26 -0.53
C ALA A 168 10.52 7.56 -0.08
N GLN A 169 10.81 8.48 -1.01
CA GLN A 169 11.38 9.81 -0.67
C GLN A 169 10.42 10.64 0.16
N LEU A 170 9.12 10.61 -0.17
CA LEU A 170 8.09 11.31 0.56
C LEU A 170 8.00 10.80 2.02
N VAL A 171 7.92 9.48 2.21
CA VAL A 171 7.88 8.84 3.53
C VAL A 171 9.14 9.13 4.34
N ALA A 172 10.33 9.03 3.72
CA ALA A 172 11.59 9.30 4.40
C ALA A 172 11.68 10.76 4.87
N THR A 173 11.24 11.69 4.04
CA THR A 173 11.29 13.13 4.34
C THR A 173 10.30 13.51 5.43
N LEU A 174 9.09 12.95 5.40
CA LEU A 174 8.04 13.27 6.36
C LEU A 174 8.18 12.53 7.70
N ARG A 175 9.15 11.60 7.85
CA ARG A 175 9.37 10.86 9.10
C ARG A 175 9.65 11.83 10.28
N PRO A 176 9.06 11.63 11.47
CA PRO A 176 9.35 12.49 12.62
C PRO A 176 10.82 12.40 13.04
N ALA A 177 11.45 13.55 13.34
CA ALA A 177 12.85 13.59 13.80
C ALA A 177 13.09 12.77 15.08
N ALA A 178 12.11 12.70 15.99
CA ALA A 178 12.20 11.86 17.20
C ALA A 178 12.23 10.35 16.90
N VAL A 179 11.79 9.94 15.71
CA VAL A 179 11.87 8.54 15.27
C VAL A 179 13.29 8.18 14.82
N ASP A 180 14.12 9.14 14.42
CA ASP A 180 15.51 8.86 14.01
C ASP A 180 16.41 8.40 15.16
N GLU A 181 16.15 8.78 16.42
CA GLU A 181 17.00 8.36 17.55
C GLU A 181 16.59 7.02 18.16
N GLN A 182 15.30 6.67 18.14
CA GLN A 182 14.80 5.39 18.68
C GLN A 182 14.66 4.29 17.61
N LEU A 183 14.43 4.67 16.36
CA LEU A 183 14.38 3.78 15.20
C LEU A 183 15.52 4.08 14.22
N SER A 184 16.64 4.63 14.70
CA SER A 184 17.95 4.26 14.18
C SER A 184 18.04 2.75 14.31
N LEU A 185 17.44 2.04 13.35
CA LEU A 185 17.63 0.63 13.15
C LEU A 185 19.14 0.47 13.20
N PRO A 186 19.70 -0.27 14.17
CA PRO A 186 21.12 -0.58 14.11
C PRO A 186 21.38 -1.02 12.68
N PRO A 187 22.39 -0.44 11.97
CA PRO A 187 22.55 -0.59 10.53
C PRO A 187 22.25 -2.04 10.21
N LEU A 188 21.08 -2.28 9.59
CA LEU A 188 20.54 -3.64 9.49
C LEU A 188 21.69 -4.44 8.91
N PRO A 189 22.31 -5.34 9.69
CA PRO A 189 23.59 -5.92 9.33
C PRO A 189 23.38 -6.45 7.95
N GLU A 190 24.10 -5.92 6.94
CA GLU A 190 23.82 -6.12 5.51
C GLU A 190 23.18 -7.48 5.39
N ARG A 191 21.84 -7.51 5.36
CA ARG A 191 21.15 -8.78 5.21
C ARG A 191 21.38 -9.00 3.74
N ARG A 192 22.53 -9.60 3.42
CA ARG A 192 22.55 -10.69 2.47
C ARG A 192 21.33 -11.45 2.91
N PHE A 193 20.24 -11.26 2.18
CA PHE A 193 19.17 -12.23 2.22
C PHE A 193 19.96 -13.53 2.20
N PRO A 194 19.85 -14.40 3.20
CA PRO A 194 19.92 -15.77 2.79
C PRO A 194 18.83 -15.77 1.71
N LEU A 195 19.24 -15.65 0.43
CA LEU A 195 18.85 -16.60 -0.58
C LEU A 195 18.65 -17.82 0.26
N TRP A 196 17.38 -18.14 0.55
CA TRP A 196 17.04 -19.25 1.40
C TRP A 196 17.57 -20.45 0.61
N GLN A 197 18.89 -20.66 0.68
CA GLN A 197 19.54 -21.91 0.81
C GLN A 197 19.03 -22.39 2.17
N LEU A 198 17.71 -22.66 2.24
CA LEU A 198 17.22 -23.79 2.99
C LEU A 198 18.29 -24.85 2.74
N PRO A 199 18.99 -25.35 3.76
CA PRO A 199 19.97 -26.40 3.55
C PRO A 199 19.30 -27.49 2.73
N GLY A 200 19.73 -27.64 1.48
CA GLY A 200 19.02 -28.46 0.50
C GLY A 200 18.03 -27.75 -0.43
N PHE A 201 18.00 -26.43 -0.65
CA PHE A 201 17.16 -25.81 -1.68
C PHE A 201 17.65 -26.18 -3.08
N ALA A 202 18.96 -26.30 -3.28
CA ALA A 202 19.51 -26.85 -4.53
C ALA A 202 19.15 -28.34 -4.70
N ALA A 203 19.16 -29.11 -3.60
CA ALA A 203 18.80 -30.53 -3.59
C ALA A 203 17.27 -30.75 -3.67
N ALA A 204 16.46 -29.87 -3.09
CA ALA A 204 15.01 -29.85 -3.09
C ALA A 204 14.50 -29.29 -4.41
N ALA A 205 15.13 -28.26 -4.97
CA ALA A 205 14.91 -27.84 -6.36
C ALA A 205 15.32 -28.95 -7.33
N GLN A 206 16.41 -29.70 -7.08
CA GLN A 206 16.73 -30.90 -7.85
C GLN A 206 15.73 -32.05 -7.65
N ALA A 207 15.15 -32.21 -6.45
CA ALA A 207 14.10 -33.19 -6.18
C ALA A 207 12.75 -32.78 -6.80
N LEU A 208 12.46 -31.47 -6.82
CA LEU A 208 11.30 -30.83 -7.46
C LEU A 208 11.44 -30.76 -8.99
N LYS A 209 12.61 -31.08 -9.55
CA LYS A 209 12.73 -31.32 -11.01
C LYS A 209 11.99 -32.58 -11.45
N GLN A 210 11.54 -33.43 -10.52
CA GLN A 210 10.49 -34.37 -10.88
C GLN A 210 9.19 -33.58 -11.00
N PRO A 211 8.58 -33.53 -12.20
CA PRO A 211 7.32 -32.84 -12.37
C PRO A 211 6.33 -33.41 -11.36
N VAL A 212 5.81 -32.56 -10.49
CA VAL A 212 4.65 -32.93 -9.71
C VAL A 212 3.51 -33.02 -10.71
N ASP A 213 3.04 -34.24 -10.98
CA ASP A 213 1.98 -34.48 -11.98
C ASP A 213 0.65 -33.79 -11.60
N GLN A 214 0.53 -33.30 -10.36
CA GLN A 214 -0.64 -32.59 -9.87
C GLN A 214 -0.31 -31.12 -9.57
N PRO A 215 -1.17 -30.19 -9.99
CA PRO A 215 -1.00 -28.78 -9.67
C PRO A 215 -1.22 -28.54 -8.17
N LEU A 216 -0.42 -27.65 -7.59
CA LEU A 216 -0.62 -27.14 -6.24
C LEU A 216 -1.77 -26.14 -6.24
N VAL A 217 -2.67 -26.24 -5.26
CA VAL A 217 -3.87 -25.38 -5.17
C VAL A 217 -3.68 -24.34 -4.07
N ALA A 218 -3.63 -23.07 -4.46
CA ALA A 218 -3.68 -21.93 -3.56
C ALA A 218 -5.11 -21.40 -3.45
N TYR A 219 -5.68 -21.35 -2.25
CA TYR A 219 -6.97 -20.69 -2.01
C TYR A 219 -6.73 -19.31 -1.41
N ILE A 220 -7.18 -18.27 -2.10
CA ILE A 220 -6.90 -16.87 -1.80
C ILE A 220 -8.18 -16.18 -1.35
N THR A 221 -8.16 -15.63 -0.13
CA THR A 221 -9.28 -14.90 0.47
C THR A 221 -8.92 -13.46 0.85
N GLY A 222 -9.92 -12.59 0.87
CA GLY A 222 -9.78 -11.21 1.29
C GLY A 222 -11.04 -10.38 1.07
N THR A 223 -10.96 -9.10 1.37
CA THR A 223 -12.01 -8.12 1.02
C THR A 223 -11.75 -7.47 -0.34
N HIS A 224 -10.50 -7.30 -0.76
CA HIS A 224 -10.17 -6.49 -1.95
C HIS A 224 -9.62 -7.34 -3.11
N ALA A 225 -10.33 -7.39 -4.24
CA ALA A 225 -9.92 -8.27 -5.35
C ALA A 225 -8.62 -7.85 -6.05
N ALA A 226 -8.26 -6.57 -6.09
CA ALA A 226 -6.94 -6.18 -6.61
C ALA A 226 -5.80 -6.74 -5.74
N LEU A 227 -5.95 -6.64 -4.41
CA LEU A 227 -4.96 -7.14 -3.46
C LEU A 227 -4.89 -8.67 -3.48
N ALA A 228 -6.02 -9.36 -3.71
CA ALA A 228 -6.05 -10.81 -3.87
C ALA A 228 -5.48 -11.28 -5.22
N ARG A 229 -5.59 -10.45 -6.27
CA ARG A 229 -5.07 -10.77 -7.61
C ARG A 229 -3.55 -10.73 -7.66
N GLU A 230 -2.93 -9.81 -6.94
CA GLU A 230 -1.46 -9.71 -6.86
C GLU A 230 -0.79 -11.04 -6.46
N PRO A 231 -1.09 -11.66 -5.30
CA PRO A 231 -0.52 -12.94 -4.93
C PRO A 231 -0.98 -14.07 -5.87
N ALA A 232 -2.19 -13.99 -6.46
CA ALA A 232 -2.63 -14.97 -7.45
C ALA A 232 -1.73 -14.99 -8.69
N GLU A 233 -1.47 -13.82 -9.28
CA GLU A 233 -0.62 -13.66 -10.46
C GLU A 233 0.85 -13.94 -10.11
N MET A 234 1.30 -13.54 -8.92
CA MET A 234 2.65 -13.85 -8.43
C MET A 234 2.90 -15.35 -8.31
N LEU A 235 1.96 -16.08 -7.70
CA LEU A 235 2.07 -17.53 -7.52
C LEU A 235 2.01 -18.25 -8.87
N THR A 236 1.02 -17.91 -9.71
CA THR A 236 0.78 -18.63 -10.97
C THR A 236 1.78 -18.31 -12.07
N ARG A 237 2.30 -17.07 -12.17
CA ARG A 237 3.26 -16.70 -13.22
C ARG A 237 4.71 -16.88 -12.79
N PHE A 238 5.05 -16.40 -11.59
CA PHE A 238 6.44 -16.32 -11.16
C PHE A 238 6.85 -17.53 -10.34
N ALA A 239 6.10 -17.86 -9.28
CA ALA A 239 6.46 -18.98 -8.42
C ALA A 239 6.40 -20.32 -9.17
N SER A 240 5.39 -20.51 -10.03
CA SER A 240 5.30 -21.71 -10.87
C SER A 240 6.54 -21.92 -11.74
N SER A 241 6.98 -20.87 -12.45
CA SER A 241 8.16 -20.95 -13.31
C SER A 241 9.44 -21.14 -12.49
N LEU A 242 9.57 -20.47 -11.34
CA LEU A 242 10.76 -20.52 -10.51
C LEU A 242 10.94 -21.89 -9.84
N LEU A 243 9.84 -22.49 -9.40
CA LEU A 243 9.83 -23.75 -8.64
C LEU A 243 9.66 -24.97 -9.54
N GLY A 244 9.32 -24.78 -10.82
CA GLY A 244 9.04 -25.90 -11.74
C GLY A 244 7.77 -26.65 -11.39
N VAL A 245 6.79 -25.99 -10.75
CA VAL A 245 5.52 -26.58 -10.33
C VAL A 245 4.36 -25.83 -10.96
N THR A 246 3.28 -26.54 -11.28
CA THR A 246 2.04 -25.89 -11.71
C THR A 246 1.26 -25.44 -10.48
N LEU A 247 0.94 -24.15 -10.37
CA LEU A 247 0.10 -23.60 -9.31
C LEU A 247 -1.24 -23.16 -9.90
N ALA A 248 -2.32 -23.52 -9.23
CA ALA A 248 -3.67 -23.06 -9.50
C ALA A 248 -4.11 -22.12 -8.37
N ALA A 249 -4.57 -20.93 -8.72
CA ALA A 249 -5.12 -19.99 -7.74
C ALA A 249 -6.65 -20.00 -7.78
N VAL A 250 -7.26 -20.28 -6.64
CA VAL A 250 -8.70 -20.14 -6.41
C VAL A 250 -8.91 -18.90 -5.56
N MET A 251 -9.26 -17.80 -6.22
CA MET A 251 -9.44 -16.52 -5.55
C MET A 251 -10.90 -16.27 -5.24
N GLU A 252 -11.19 -15.89 -4.00
CA GLU A 252 -12.52 -15.55 -3.56
C GLU A 252 -12.47 -14.35 -2.63
N VAL A 253 -13.15 -13.27 -3.01
CA VAL A 253 -13.20 -12.05 -2.21
C VAL A 253 -14.60 -11.75 -1.74
N ALA A 254 -14.69 -11.16 -0.57
CA ALA A 254 -15.95 -10.79 0.03
C ALA A 254 -16.53 -9.48 -0.56
N ASP A 255 -15.67 -8.62 -1.13
CA ASP A 255 -16.06 -7.43 -1.91
C ASP A 255 -15.49 -7.45 -3.32
N ASP A 256 -16.36 -7.33 -4.31
CA ASP A 256 -16.00 -7.10 -5.70
C ASP A 256 -16.40 -5.70 -6.19
N THR A 257 -17.05 -4.88 -5.35
CA THR A 257 -17.59 -3.58 -5.76
C THR A 257 -16.51 -2.60 -6.18
N HIS A 258 -15.26 -2.81 -5.74
CA HIS A 258 -14.11 -1.98 -6.06
C HIS A 258 -13.34 -2.41 -7.30
N CYS A 259 -13.75 -3.50 -7.95
CA CYS A 259 -12.92 -4.22 -8.93
C CYS A 259 -13.40 -4.16 -10.38
N GLY A 260 -14.54 -3.51 -10.65
CA GLY A 260 -14.95 -3.18 -12.02
C GLY A 260 -13.87 -2.41 -12.81
N TYR A 261 -13.11 -1.55 -12.14
CA TYR A 261 -12.11 -0.65 -12.73
C TYR A 261 -10.88 -1.35 -13.31
N LEU A 262 -10.42 -2.44 -12.68
CA LEU A 262 -9.19 -3.15 -13.10
C LEU A 262 -9.48 -4.31 -14.07
N GLY A 263 -10.68 -4.35 -14.66
CA GLY A 263 -11.16 -5.53 -15.40
C GLY A 263 -11.25 -6.77 -14.50
N CYS A 264 -11.44 -6.54 -13.19
CA CYS A 264 -11.54 -7.59 -12.17
C CYS A 264 -13.00 -7.91 -11.81
N ALA A 265 -13.99 -7.23 -12.40
CA ALA A 265 -15.37 -7.67 -12.31
C ALA A 265 -15.64 -8.75 -13.36
N SER A 266 -16.25 -9.86 -12.95
CA SER A 266 -16.87 -10.75 -13.93
C SER A 266 -18.16 -10.12 -14.44
N GLU A 267 -18.44 -10.25 -15.73
CA GLU A 267 -19.63 -9.69 -16.39
C GLU A 267 -20.96 -10.20 -15.80
N SER A 268 -20.92 -11.24 -14.96
CA SER A 268 -22.10 -11.93 -14.44
C SER A 268 -22.31 -11.79 -12.92
N GLY A 269 -21.44 -11.08 -12.17
CA GLY A 269 -21.54 -10.93 -10.70
C GLY A 269 -21.53 -12.24 -9.90
N THR A 270 -21.34 -13.37 -10.58
CA THR A 270 -21.40 -14.74 -10.07
C THR A 270 -20.20 -15.57 -10.52
N GLU A 271 -19.48 -15.11 -11.56
CA GLU A 271 -18.22 -15.71 -11.94
C GLU A 271 -17.12 -15.21 -10.99
N VAL A 272 -16.50 -16.17 -10.32
CA VAL A 272 -15.16 -16.06 -9.74
C VAL A 272 -14.28 -15.36 -10.76
N LEU A 273 -13.62 -14.27 -10.37
CA LEU A 273 -12.49 -13.70 -11.10
C LEU A 273 -11.67 -14.86 -11.69
N PRO A 274 -11.46 -14.92 -13.02
CA PRO A 274 -11.08 -16.14 -13.70
C PRO A 274 -9.95 -16.80 -12.95
N SER A 275 -10.28 -17.94 -12.35
CA SER A 275 -9.38 -18.71 -11.52
C SER A 275 -8.19 -19.09 -12.39
N VAL A 276 -7.06 -18.43 -12.17
CA VAL A 276 -5.88 -18.59 -13.00
C VAL A 276 -5.43 -20.05 -12.87
N GLY A 277 -5.55 -20.79 -13.98
CA GLY A 277 -5.23 -22.21 -14.07
C GLY A 277 -6.38 -23.20 -13.80
N LEU A 278 -7.48 -22.88 -13.10
CA LEU A 278 -8.48 -23.92 -12.76
C LEU A 278 -9.20 -24.52 -13.97
N ARG A 279 -9.62 -23.67 -14.93
CA ARG A 279 -10.26 -24.13 -16.18
C ARG A 279 -9.26 -24.93 -17.04
N GLU A 280 -8.02 -24.47 -17.11
CA GLU A 280 -6.93 -25.12 -17.85
C GLU A 280 -6.56 -26.48 -17.25
N LEU A 281 -6.72 -26.63 -15.93
CA LEU A 281 -6.41 -27.84 -15.18
C LEU A 281 -7.63 -28.76 -14.99
N GLY A 282 -8.80 -28.40 -15.51
CA GLY A 282 -10.04 -29.20 -15.39
C GLY A 282 -10.55 -29.36 -13.95
N LEU A 283 -10.12 -28.48 -13.04
CA LEU A 283 -10.47 -28.52 -11.62
C LEU A 283 -11.81 -27.79 -11.42
N GLY A 284 -12.92 -28.53 -11.49
CA GLY A 284 -14.29 -28.02 -11.40
C GLY A 284 -14.74 -27.52 -10.01
N PHE A 285 -13.87 -26.86 -9.26
CA PHE A 285 -14.23 -26.29 -7.97
C PHE A 285 -15.23 -25.15 -8.12
N ARG A 286 -16.26 -25.16 -7.27
CA ARG A 286 -17.16 -24.03 -7.11
C ARG A 286 -16.59 -23.07 -6.07
N PRO A 287 -16.92 -21.77 -6.12
CA PRO A 287 -16.61 -20.87 -5.01
C PRO A 287 -17.28 -21.34 -3.72
N VAL A 288 -16.62 -21.08 -2.60
CA VAL A 288 -17.11 -21.42 -1.25
C VAL A 288 -18.36 -20.61 -0.94
N GLY A 289 -18.48 -19.41 -1.48
CA GLY A 289 -19.51 -18.43 -1.26
C GLY A 289 -19.21 -17.45 -0.12
N LEU A 290 -17.95 -17.00 -0.03
CA LEU A 290 -17.46 -15.99 0.90
C LEU A 290 -18.20 -14.66 0.73
N ARG A 291 -18.57 -14.27 -0.49
CA ARG A 291 -19.35 -13.06 -0.74
C ARG A 291 -20.71 -13.14 -0.06
N GLU A 292 -21.46 -14.23 -0.26
CA GLU A 292 -22.79 -14.40 0.34
C GLU A 292 -22.72 -14.53 1.86
N ILE A 293 -21.64 -15.14 2.38
CA ILE A 293 -21.39 -15.16 3.82
C ILE A 293 -21.10 -13.73 4.32
N GLY A 294 -20.12 -13.05 3.70
CA GLY A 294 -19.67 -11.71 4.07
C GLY A 294 -20.81 -10.70 4.08
N GLN A 295 -21.73 -10.73 3.10
CA GLN A 295 -22.89 -9.84 3.05
C GLN A 295 -23.78 -9.88 4.30
N LYS A 296 -23.76 -10.97 5.10
CA LYS A 296 -24.51 -11.04 6.37
C LYS A 296 -23.79 -10.34 7.52
N HIS A 297 -22.46 -10.39 7.52
CA HIS A 297 -21.63 -9.95 8.64
C HIS A 297 -20.92 -8.62 8.37
N PHE A 298 -21.05 -8.10 7.15
CA PHE A 298 -20.43 -6.85 6.73
C PHE A 298 -21.45 -5.75 6.64
N LYS A 299 -21.06 -4.55 7.08
CA LYS A 299 -21.80 -3.33 6.77
C LYS A 299 -20.95 -2.46 5.85
N PRO A 300 -21.53 -1.96 4.75
CA PRO A 300 -20.90 -0.89 4.00
C PRO A 300 -20.68 0.30 4.94
N ARG A 301 -19.42 0.68 5.17
CA ARG A 301 -19.08 1.95 5.80
C ARG A 301 -18.55 2.92 4.75
N TRP A 302 -18.39 4.17 5.19
CA TRP A 302 -17.81 5.18 4.33
C TRP A 302 -16.36 4.83 3.96
N THR A 303 -15.55 4.16 4.79
CA THR A 303 -14.13 3.95 4.47
C THR A 303 -13.76 2.57 3.94
N ALA A 304 -14.60 1.55 4.15
CA ALA A 304 -14.37 0.16 3.76
C ALA A 304 -15.65 -0.67 4.00
N LEU A 305 -15.57 -1.99 3.81
CA LEU A 305 -16.47 -2.91 4.48
C LEU A 305 -16.04 -3.07 5.93
N ASP A 306 -16.98 -2.81 6.84
CA ASP A 306 -16.78 -3.04 8.25
C ASP A 306 -17.31 -4.42 8.62
N ILE A 307 -16.49 -5.22 9.28
CA ILE A 307 -16.89 -6.54 9.77
C ILE A 307 -17.60 -6.32 11.11
N VAL A 308 -18.93 -6.27 11.10
CA VAL A 308 -19.72 -5.97 12.29
C VAL A 308 -19.96 -7.18 13.20
N ASP A 309 -19.67 -8.37 12.69
CA ASP A 309 -19.83 -9.64 13.39
C ASP A 309 -18.76 -10.64 12.91
N PHE A 310 -17.51 -10.41 13.32
CA PHE A 310 -16.41 -11.29 12.96
C PHE A 310 -16.56 -12.73 13.51
N PRO A 311 -17.02 -12.96 14.76
CA PRO A 311 -17.26 -14.31 15.24
C PRO A 311 -18.29 -15.09 14.41
N GLY A 312 -19.41 -14.47 14.03
CA GLY A 312 -20.40 -15.09 13.15
C GLY A 312 -19.85 -15.36 11.75
N LEU A 313 -19.07 -14.43 11.18
CA LEU A 313 -18.38 -14.63 9.90
C LEU A 313 -17.47 -15.86 9.95
N LEU A 314 -16.67 -15.96 11.01
CA LEU A 314 -15.73 -17.04 11.24
C LEU A 314 -16.45 -18.40 11.31
N GLU A 315 -17.55 -18.47 12.06
CA GLU A 315 -18.36 -19.68 12.20
C GLU A 315 -18.99 -20.11 10.87
N ASP A 316 -19.73 -19.21 10.21
CA ASP A 316 -20.42 -19.47 8.93
C ASP A 316 -19.43 -19.92 7.86
N PHE A 317 -18.28 -19.23 7.73
CA PHE A 317 -17.25 -19.57 6.77
C PHE A 317 -16.64 -20.94 7.07
N GLN A 318 -16.18 -21.18 8.30
CA GLN A 318 -15.50 -22.43 8.63
C GLN A 318 -16.44 -23.63 8.52
N GLN A 319 -17.72 -23.47 8.90
CA GLN A 319 -18.73 -24.51 8.72
C GLN A 319 -18.89 -24.88 7.24
N ARG A 320 -19.03 -23.88 6.37
CA ARG A 320 -19.18 -24.11 4.92
C ARG A 320 -17.91 -24.65 4.29
N PHE A 321 -16.74 -24.11 4.64
CA PHE A 321 -15.46 -24.52 4.07
C PHE A 321 -15.10 -25.97 4.44
N ARG A 322 -15.34 -26.41 5.69
CA ARG A 322 -15.13 -27.82 6.11
C ARG A 322 -15.88 -28.84 5.25
N GLN A 323 -17.04 -28.45 4.72
CA GLN A 323 -17.86 -29.29 3.84
C GLN A 323 -17.49 -29.14 2.37
N HIS A 324 -16.71 -28.12 2.02
CA HIS A 324 -16.32 -27.80 0.66
C HIS A 324 -15.11 -28.63 0.21
N ALA A 325 -15.06 -28.99 -1.08
CA ALA A 325 -13.96 -29.80 -1.63
C ALA A 325 -12.60 -29.11 -1.51
N LEU A 326 -12.56 -27.77 -1.57
CA LEU A 326 -11.32 -26.99 -1.40
C LEU A 326 -10.66 -27.18 -0.03
N SER A 327 -11.40 -27.49 1.04
CA SER A 327 -10.76 -27.72 2.35
C SER A 327 -9.78 -28.90 2.33
N ARG A 328 -10.02 -29.87 1.44
CA ARG A 328 -9.15 -31.04 1.27
C ARG A 328 -8.12 -30.83 0.16
N ALA A 329 -8.50 -30.11 -0.89
CA ALA A 329 -7.68 -29.89 -2.07
C ALA A 329 -6.67 -28.74 -1.93
N MET A 330 -6.91 -27.79 -1.02
CA MET A 330 -6.01 -26.65 -0.79
C MET A 330 -4.68 -27.13 -0.23
N ASP A 331 -3.60 -26.76 -0.92
CA ASP A 331 -2.22 -26.96 -0.47
C ASP A 331 -1.68 -25.73 0.25
N ILE A 332 -2.10 -24.54 -0.19
CA ILE A 332 -1.64 -23.24 0.34
C ILE A 332 -2.86 -22.37 0.62
N ALA A 333 -2.93 -21.82 1.84
CA ALA A 333 -3.85 -20.77 2.20
C ALA A 333 -3.23 -19.40 1.88
N VAL A 334 -3.99 -18.48 1.31
CA VAL A 334 -3.56 -17.10 1.15
C VAL A 334 -4.65 -16.19 1.69
N CYS A 335 -4.29 -15.29 2.61
CA CYS A 335 -5.17 -14.23 3.09
C CYS A 335 -4.55 -12.88 2.73
N THR A 336 -5.38 -11.90 2.41
CA THR A 336 -4.90 -10.56 2.02
C THR A 336 -5.26 -9.51 3.05
N SER A 337 -6.42 -8.87 2.91
CA SER A 337 -6.87 -7.86 3.86
C SER A 337 -8.35 -8.01 4.24
N PRO A 338 -8.76 -7.57 5.44
CA PRO A 338 -7.89 -7.24 6.59
C PRO A 338 -7.18 -8.49 7.14
N ALA A 339 -6.09 -8.30 7.89
CA ALA A 339 -5.29 -9.38 8.47
C ALA A 339 -6.11 -10.35 9.34
N LEU A 340 -7.17 -9.86 10.00
CA LEU A 340 -8.10 -10.67 10.79
C LEU A 340 -8.75 -11.80 9.97
N LEU A 341 -8.93 -11.63 8.65
CA LEU A 341 -9.48 -12.69 7.79
C LEU A 341 -8.56 -13.90 7.64
N CYS A 342 -7.29 -13.83 8.03
CA CYS A 342 -6.40 -15.00 8.06
C CYS A 342 -6.92 -16.09 9.01
N LEU A 343 -7.64 -15.71 10.08
CA LEU A 343 -8.24 -16.66 11.02
C LEU A 343 -9.32 -17.55 10.37
N LEU A 344 -9.89 -17.14 9.23
CA LEU A 344 -10.82 -17.97 8.46
C LEU A 344 -10.18 -19.30 8.03
N LEU A 345 -8.88 -19.29 7.74
CA LEU A 345 -8.14 -20.42 7.17
C LEU A 345 -7.27 -21.16 8.19
N LEU A 346 -7.00 -20.56 9.34
CA LEU A 346 -6.12 -21.10 10.37
C LEU A 346 -6.47 -22.55 10.82
N PRO A 347 -7.74 -22.94 11.04
CA PRO A 347 -8.07 -24.29 11.50
C PRO A 347 -7.77 -25.42 10.51
N PHE A 348 -7.50 -25.09 9.25
CA PHE A 348 -7.25 -26.08 8.20
C PHE A 348 -5.78 -26.49 8.10
N GLN A 349 -4.91 -25.91 8.93
CA GLN A 349 -3.50 -26.32 9.14
C GLN A 349 -2.70 -26.47 7.83
N ARG A 350 -2.97 -25.57 6.87
CA ARG A 350 -2.17 -25.46 5.65
C ARG A 350 -1.15 -24.35 5.81
N PRO A 351 0.01 -24.44 5.13
CA PRO A 351 0.90 -23.30 5.00
C PRO A 351 0.13 -22.07 4.53
N MET A 352 0.38 -20.93 5.17
CA MET A 352 -0.37 -19.70 4.93
C MET A 352 0.54 -18.59 4.46
N LEU A 353 0.15 -17.91 3.38
CA LEU A 353 0.74 -16.66 2.93
C LEU A 353 -0.22 -15.52 3.28
N ALA A 354 0.17 -14.66 4.22
CA ALA A 354 -0.52 -13.42 4.47
C ALA A 354 0.11 -12.31 3.62
N TYR A 355 -0.64 -11.79 2.63
CA TYR A 355 -0.22 -10.67 1.78
C TYR A 355 -1.03 -9.43 2.14
N LEU A 356 -0.54 -8.69 3.13
CA LEU A 356 -1.27 -7.62 3.79
C LEU A 356 -1.22 -6.34 2.96
N GLY A 357 -2.41 -5.82 2.64
CA GLY A 357 -2.62 -4.56 1.91
C GLY A 357 -3.18 -3.41 2.75
N GLU A 358 -3.60 -3.68 3.99
CA GLU A 358 -4.31 -2.72 4.84
C GLU A 358 -3.78 -2.76 6.28
N PRO A 359 -4.05 -1.72 7.10
CA PRO A 359 -3.60 -1.67 8.49
C PRO A 359 -4.01 -2.91 9.31
N LEU A 360 -3.12 -3.34 10.19
CA LEU A 360 -3.30 -4.55 11.01
C LEU A 360 -4.56 -4.51 11.90
N LEU A 361 -4.94 -3.32 12.36
CA LEU A 361 -6.11 -3.09 13.22
C LEU A 361 -7.40 -2.80 12.43
N LEU A 362 -7.39 -2.94 11.10
CA LEU A 362 -8.59 -2.76 10.30
C LEU A 362 -9.64 -3.81 10.71
N SER A 363 -10.84 -3.34 11.07
CA SER A 363 -11.96 -4.15 11.56
C SER A 363 -11.72 -4.89 12.89
N VAL A 364 -10.74 -4.43 13.69
CA VAL A 364 -10.51 -4.90 15.05
C VAL A 364 -11.09 -3.89 16.03
N GLU A 365 -12.12 -4.31 16.77
CA GLU A 365 -12.74 -3.51 17.84
C GLU A 365 -11.72 -3.13 18.92
N ALA A 366 -11.89 -1.95 19.52
CA ALA A 366 -10.89 -1.40 20.44
C ALA A 366 -10.63 -2.33 21.64
N GLU A 367 -11.68 -2.96 22.15
CA GLU A 367 -11.67 -3.86 23.30
C GLU A 367 -11.04 -5.23 22.98
N ALA A 368 -10.91 -5.58 21.69
CA ALA A 368 -10.36 -6.87 21.24
C ALA A 368 -8.89 -6.79 20.81
N ARG A 369 -8.27 -5.60 20.86
CA ARG A 369 -6.92 -5.38 20.32
C ARG A 369 -5.84 -6.21 20.98
N ASP A 370 -5.88 -6.33 22.31
CA ASP A 370 -4.85 -7.08 23.05
C ASP A 370 -4.90 -8.56 22.67
N VAL A 371 -6.10 -9.15 22.64
CA VAL A 371 -6.33 -10.53 22.20
C VAL A 371 -5.90 -10.70 20.73
N TRP A 372 -6.25 -9.75 19.87
CA TRP A 372 -5.86 -9.77 18.47
C TRP A 372 -4.34 -9.74 18.28
N PHE A 373 -3.60 -8.95 19.06
CA PHE A 373 -2.14 -8.92 18.97
C PHE A 373 -1.51 -10.26 19.39
N GLU A 374 -2.05 -10.92 20.42
CA GLU A 374 -1.62 -12.27 20.80
C GLU A 374 -1.90 -13.30 19.68
N GLU A 375 -3.09 -13.25 19.08
CA GLU A 375 -3.44 -14.13 17.95
C GLU A 375 -2.57 -13.86 16.72
N PHE A 376 -2.33 -12.59 16.39
CA PHE A 376 -1.48 -12.19 15.28
C PHE A 376 -0.03 -12.64 15.49
N ASP A 377 0.54 -12.43 16.67
CA ASP A 377 1.90 -12.88 16.99
C ASP A 377 2.03 -14.40 16.85
N ALA A 378 1.07 -15.15 17.40
CA ALA A 378 1.03 -16.61 17.28
C ALA A 378 0.94 -17.07 15.81
N MET A 379 0.16 -16.38 14.99
CA MET A 379 0.07 -16.67 13.55
C MET A 379 1.36 -16.31 12.82
N ALA A 380 1.91 -15.12 13.06
CA ALA A 380 3.04 -14.55 12.31
C ALA A 380 4.37 -15.22 12.65
N THR A 381 4.50 -15.77 13.86
CA THR A 381 5.69 -16.51 14.31
C THR A 381 5.62 -18.01 14.02
N ALA A 382 4.48 -18.52 13.55
CA ALA A 382 4.33 -19.93 13.22
C ALA A 382 5.24 -20.32 12.03
N PRO A 383 5.98 -21.45 12.10
CA PRO A 383 7.04 -21.79 11.15
C PRO A 383 6.54 -22.13 9.73
N HIS A 384 5.24 -22.33 9.56
CA HIS A 384 4.60 -22.67 8.28
C HIS A 384 3.80 -21.51 7.70
N HIS A 385 3.83 -20.34 8.34
CA HIS A 385 3.21 -19.14 7.84
C HIS A 385 4.26 -18.15 7.35
N PHE A 386 3.89 -17.39 6.33
CA PHE A 386 4.72 -16.34 5.78
C PHE A 386 3.89 -15.05 5.70
N PHE A 387 4.37 -14.00 6.35
CA PHE A 387 3.70 -12.70 6.39
C PHE A 387 4.48 -11.70 5.56
N SER A 388 3.74 -11.01 4.72
CA SER A 388 4.26 -10.00 3.80
C SER A 388 3.35 -8.80 3.70
N CYS A 389 3.97 -7.67 3.36
CA CYS A 389 3.28 -6.42 3.09
C CYS A 389 3.53 -6.02 1.64
N TYR A 390 2.51 -5.43 1.02
CA TYR A 390 2.64 -4.87 -0.32
C TYR A 390 3.54 -3.62 -0.38
N ASN A 391 3.71 -2.90 0.74
CA ASN A 391 4.55 -1.70 0.78
C ASN A 391 5.38 -1.54 2.07
N PRO A 392 6.49 -0.77 2.03
CA PRO A 392 7.37 -0.51 3.16
C PRO A 392 6.69 0.16 4.36
N PHE A 393 5.75 1.06 4.10
CA PHE A 393 5.09 1.83 5.15
C PHE A 393 4.24 0.93 6.05
N LEU A 394 3.43 0.04 5.46
CA LEU A 394 2.63 -0.94 6.19
C LEU A 394 3.54 -1.89 6.98
N SER A 395 4.65 -2.34 6.39
CA SER A 395 5.63 -3.15 7.10
C SER A 395 6.20 -2.43 8.34
N SER A 396 6.59 -1.16 8.21
CA SER A 396 7.07 -0.37 9.36
C SER A 396 5.97 -0.15 10.40
N MET A 397 4.72 0.02 9.98
CA MET A 397 3.60 0.16 10.91
C MET A 397 3.36 -1.13 11.71
N ILE A 398 3.41 -2.30 11.07
CA ILE A 398 3.29 -3.60 11.74
C ILE A 398 4.45 -3.81 12.70
N GLU A 399 5.68 -3.52 12.28
CA GLU A 399 6.86 -3.62 13.13
C GLU A 399 6.75 -2.71 14.35
N TYR A 400 6.29 -1.47 14.17
CA TYR A 400 6.05 -0.56 15.28
C TYR A 400 4.95 -1.06 16.24
N GLN A 401 3.88 -1.65 15.71
CA GLN A 401 2.73 -2.12 16.52
C GLN A 401 3.01 -3.43 17.25
N THR A 402 3.84 -4.31 16.69
CA THR A 402 3.96 -5.72 17.13
C THR A 402 5.39 -6.17 17.40
N GLY A 403 6.40 -5.41 16.94
CA GLY A 403 7.80 -5.85 16.91
C GLY A 403 8.13 -6.85 15.80
N ILE A 404 7.16 -7.25 14.97
CA ILE A 404 7.35 -8.24 13.90
C ILE A 404 7.69 -7.55 12.58
N THR A 405 8.84 -7.91 12.00
CA THR A 405 9.21 -7.45 10.66
C THR A 405 8.58 -8.35 9.59
N ALA A 406 7.54 -7.85 8.91
CA ALA A 406 6.97 -8.53 7.75
C ALA A 406 7.87 -8.38 6.51
N ALA A 407 7.87 -9.39 5.63
CA ALA A 407 8.63 -9.31 4.38
C ALA A 407 7.98 -8.32 3.41
N LEU A 408 8.77 -7.62 2.60
CA LEU A 408 8.26 -6.81 1.50
C LEU A 408 8.20 -7.65 0.24
N ILE A 409 7.00 -7.75 -0.34
CA ILE A 409 6.80 -8.39 -1.64
C ILE A 409 6.49 -7.29 -2.66
N GLY A 410 7.48 -6.97 -3.50
CA GLY A 410 7.47 -5.88 -4.49
C GLY A 410 8.53 -4.80 -4.16
N THR A 411 9.24 -4.17 -5.08
CA THR A 411 9.46 -4.33 -6.52
C THR A 411 10.92 -4.75 -6.71
N ALA A 412 11.17 -5.97 -7.20
CA ALA A 412 12.47 -6.22 -7.80
C ALA A 412 12.54 -5.31 -9.03
N ARG A 413 13.45 -4.33 -9.04
CA ARG A 413 13.83 -3.67 -10.29
C ARG A 413 14.34 -4.77 -11.22
N LEU A 414 13.52 -5.18 -12.18
CA LEU A 414 13.97 -5.93 -13.34
C LEU A 414 14.82 -5.02 -14.22
#